data_AF-A0AAD4JAY0-F1
#
_entry.id   AF-A0AAD4JAY0-F1
#
_cell.length_a   1.000
_cell.length_b   1.000
_cell.length_c   1.000
_cell.angle_alpha   90.00
_cell.angle_beta   90.00
_cell.angle_gamma   90.00
#
_symmetry.space_group_name_H-M   'P 1'
#
loop_
_entity.id
_entity.type
_entity.pdbx_description
1 polymer ?
#
loop_
_entity_poly.entity_id
_entity_poly.type
_entity_poly.pdbx_seq_one_letter_code
_entity_poly.pdbx_strand_id
1 'polypeptide(L)'
;VLNDGDGEEHRYDLHVVYSDSYRVPILYFRAYRNDGQPLLLDVIEKDFPADSAQLLTTAKWTFITQEEHPELGRPWYTLHPCGTSEWMKLLLNSDTCSVGEDGVLVQKYLVSWFSVVGQVFGIKLPFEMHTDL
;
A
#
# COMPACT_ATOMS: atom_id res chain seq x y z
N VAL A 1 -22.01 -15.68 14.26
CA VAL A 1 -21.80 -16.95 13.55
C VAL A 1 -22.85 -17.04 12.45
N LEU A 2 -22.48 -16.59 11.24
CA LEU A 2 -23.12 -17.01 10.00
C LEU A 2 -21.96 -17.57 9.18
N ASN A 3 -21.87 -18.89 9.22
CA ASN A 3 -20.84 -19.69 8.58
C ASN A 3 -21.42 -20.12 7.23
N ASP A 4 -21.14 -19.37 6.17
CA ASP A 4 -21.26 -19.87 4.80
C ASP A 4 -19.85 -20.31 4.39
N GLY A 5 -19.56 -21.58 4.65
CA GLY A 5 -18.25 -22.20 4.47
C GLY A 5 -17.97 -22.60 3.03
N ASP A 6 -17.79 -21.62 2.15
CA ASP A 6 -17.16 -21.80 0.82
C ASP A 6 -16.50 -20.50 0.31
N GLY A 7 -16.01 -19.66 1.22
CA GLY A 7 -15.13 -18.55 0.86
C GLY A 7 -13.69 -19.06 0.80
N GLU A 8 -13.09 -19.14 -0.38
CA GLU A 8 -11.64 -19.35 -0.50
C GLU A 8 -10.93 -18.22 0.27
N GLU A 9 -10.30 -18.57 1.39
CA GLU A 9 -9.52 -17.63 2.20
C GLU A 9 -8.13 -17.49 1.58
N HIS A 10 -7.72 -16.24 1.31
CA HIS A 10 -6.43 -15.91 0.74
C HIS A 10 -5.55 -15.23 1.79
N ARG A 11 -4.32 -15.71 1.94
CA ARG A 11 -3.31 -15.12 2.85
C ARG A 11 -2.46 -14.11 2.11
N TYR A 12 -2.31 -12.92 2.66
CA TYR A 12 -1.50 -11.83 2.10
C TYR A 12 -0.24 -11.56 2.93
N ASP A 13 0.91 -11.53 2.25
CA ASP A 13 2.16 -10.99 2.79
C ASP A 13 2.35 -9.58 2.23
N LEU A 14 2.54 -8.60 3.11
CA LEU A 14 2.70 -7.19 2.77
C LEU A 14 4.01 -6.64 3.34
N HIS A 15 4.89 -6.16 2.46
CA HIS A 15 6.22 -5.67 2.82
C HIS A 15 6.35 -4.20 2.41
N VAL A 16 6.64 -3.32 3.38
CA VAL A 16 6.97 -1.92 3.10
C VAL A 16 8.48 -1.79 3.06
N VAL A 17 9.01 -1.34 1.93
CA VAL A 17 10.46 -1.17 1.71
C VAL A 17 10.73 0.25 1.23
N TYR A 18 11.80 0.87 1.73
CA TYR A 18 12.24 2.17 1.23
C TYR A 18 13.00 2.02 -0.08
N SER A 19 12.64 2.80 -1.09
CA SER A 19 13.39 2.85 -2.35
C SER A 19 14.40 3.98 -2.34
N ASP A 20 15.67 3.65 -2.46
CA ASP A 20 16.74 4.65 -2.59
C ASP A 20 16.62 5.48 -3.87
N SER A 21 16.20 4.86 -4.98
CA SER A 21 16.07 5.50 -6.28
C SER A 21 14.94 6.52 -6.32
N TYR A 22 13.77 6.16 -5.79
CA TYR A 22 12.58 7.04 -5.79
C TYR A 22 12.46 7.88 -4.51
N ARG A 23 13.21 7.52 -3.45
CA ARG A 23 13.20 8.16 -2.13
C ARG A 23 11.81 8.17 -1.48
N VAL A 24 11.05 7.09 -1.68
CA VAL A 24 9.70 6.89 -1.16
C VAL A 24 9.54 5.45 -0.63
N PRO A 25 8.61 5.20 0.30
CA PRO A 25 8.19 3.85 0.63
C PRO A 25 7.46 3.19 -0.54
N ILE A 26 7.74 1.90 -0.73
CA ILE A 26 7.12 1.01 -1.72
C ILE A 26 6.44 -0.13 -0.98
N LEU A 27 5.21 -0.45 -1.38
CA LEU A 27 4.53 -1.64 -0.90
C LEU A 27 4.73 -2.79 -1.90
N TYR A 28 5.35 -3.86 -1.43
CA TYR A 28 5.39 -5.15 -2.09
C TYR A 28 4.34 -6.06 -1.48
N PHE A 29 3.68 -6.86 -2.30
CA PHE A 29 2.71 -7.83 -1.84
C PHE A 29 2.78 -9.15 -2.60
N ARG A 30 2.37 -10.20 -1.89
CA ARG A 30 2.07 -11.52 -2.44
C ARG A 30 0.86 -12.09 -1.75
N ALA A 31 0.11 -12.91 -2.46
CA ALA A 31 -1.03 -13.61 -1.91
C ALA A 31 -0.93 -15.10 -2.19
N TYR A 32 -1.50 -15.91 -1.30
CA TYR A 32 -1.46 -17.36 -1.35
C TYR A 32 -2.83 -17.94 -1.03
N ARG A 33 -3.14 -19.07 -1.63
CA ARG A 33 -4.23 -19.94 -1.17
C ARG A 33 -3.84 -20.63 0.14
N ASN A 34 -4.83 -21.23 0.79
CA ASN A 34 -4.64 -22.01 2.01
C ASN A 34 -3.69 -23.21 1.85
N ASP A 35 -3.55 -23.75 0.64
CA ASP A 35 -2.59 -24.81 0.32
C ASP A 35 -1.15 -24.30 0.09
N GLY A 36 -0.94 -22.98 0.19
CA GLY A 36 0.35 -22.33 0.00
C GLY A 36 0.69 -21.98 -1.45
N GLN A 37 -0.19 -22.27 -2.43
CA GLN A 37 0.03 -21.89 -3.82
C GLN A 37 -0.07 -20.36 -3.98
N PRO A 38 0.89 -19.71 -4.68
CA PRO A 38 0.82 -18.28 -4.94
C PRO A 38 -0.35 -17.95 -5.88
N LEU A 39 -1.01 -16.82 -5.61
CA LEU A 39 -2.09 -16.31 -6.45
C LEU A 39 -1.54 -15.44 -7.58
N LEU A 40 -2.25 -15.47 -8.71
CA LEU A 40 -2.04 -14.60 -9.85
C LEU A 40 -2.76 -13.26 -9.63
N LEU A 41 -2.26 -12.22 -10.31
CA LEU A 41 -2.79 -10.86 -10.17
C LEU A 41 -4.29 -10.76 -10.48
N ASP A 42 -4.79 -11.48 -11.48
CA ASP A 42 -6.21 -11.48 -11.87
C ASP A 42 -7.15 -12.06 -10.81
N VAL A 43 -6.60 -12.88 -9.90
CA VAL A 43 -7.32 -13.38 -8.73
C VAL A 43 -7.23 -12.35 -7.60
N ILE A 44 -6.03 -11.81 -7.34
CA ILE A 44 -5.81 -10.80 -6.30
C ILE A 44 -6.65 -9.53 -6.53
N GLU A 45 -6.76 -9.08 -7.78
CA GLU A 45 -7.56 -7.89 -8.13
C GLU A 45 -9.05 -8.04 -7.78
N LYS A 46 -9.56 -9.28 -7.71
CA LYS A 46 -10.95 -9.56 -7.32
C LYS A 46 -11.16 -9.51 -5.80
N ASP A 47 -10.10 -9.62 -5.02
CA ASP A 47 -10.15 -9.52 -3.56
C ASP A 47 -10.12 -8.06 -3.08
N PHE A 48 -9.69 -7.13 -3.94
CA PHE A 48 -9.65 -5.73 -3.57
C PHE A 48 -11.07 -5.18 -3.33
N PRO A 49 -11.25 -4.30 -2.33
CA PRO A 49 -12.49 -3.57 -2.16
C PRO A 49 -12.94 -2.90 -3.47
N ALA A 50 -14.24 -2.83 -3.72
CA ALA A 50 -14.77 -2.24 -4.95
C ALA A 50 -14.26 -0.81 -5.20
N ASP A 51 -14.09 -0.04 -4.13
CA ASP A 51 -13.57 1.34 -4.17
C ASP A 51 -12.07 1.39 -4.52
N SER A 52 -11.32 0.34 -4.17
CA SER A 52 -9.88 0.21 -4.43
C SER A 52 -9.58 0.01 -5.91
N ALA A 53 -10.41 -0.74 -6.63
CA ALA A 53 -10.28 -0.90 -8.08
C ALA A 53 -10.47 0.43 -8.82
N GLN A 54 -11.42 1.26 -8.36
CA GLN A 54 -11.61 2.61 -8.88
C GLN A 54 -10.42 3.52 -8.54
N LEU A 55 -9.88 3.41 -7.33
CA LEU A 55 -8.65 4.10 -6.92
C LEU A 55 -7.48 3.75 -7.83
N LEU A 56 -7.18 2.46 -8.04
CA LEU A 56 -6.08 2.02 -8.91
C LEU A 56 -6.28 2.42 -10.39
N THR A 57 -7.52 2.38 -10.88
CA THR A 57 -7.83 2.76 -12.27
C THR A 57 -7.77 4.29 -12.47
N THR A 58 -8.12 5.07 -11.46
CA THR A 58 -8.14 6.54 -11.52
C THR A 58 -6.82 7.16 -11.09
N ALA A 59 -6.04 6.46 -10.26
CA ALA A 59 -4.76 6.90 -9.75
C ALA A 59 -3.70 6.89 -10.84
N LYS A 60 -3.50 8.04 -11.48
CA LYS A 60 -2.36 8.26 -12.40
C LYS A 60 -1.00 8.21 -11.70
N TRP A 61 -0.97 8.17 -10.37
CA TRP A 61 0.25 8.21 -9.58
C TRP A 61 0.87 6.84 -9.33
N THR A 62 0.14 5.73 -9.57
CA THR A 62 0.66 4.36 -9.41
C THR A 62 -0.10 3.34 -10.24
N PHE A 63 0.48 2.15 -10.40
CA PHE A 63 -0.14 0.97 -11.01
C PHE A 63 0.51 -0.29 -10.43
N ILE A 64 -0.17 -1.43 -10.53
CA ILE A 64 0.41 -2.72 -10.09
C ILE A 64 1.37 -3.23 -11.16
N THR A 65 2.58 -3.59 -10.74
CA THR A 65 3.59 -4.25 -11.57
C THR A 65 4.24 -5.39 -10.80
N GLN A 66 5.07 -6.19 -11.48
CA GLN A 66 5.85 -7.25 -10.86
C GLN A 66 7.33 -6.89 -10.91
N GLU A 67 7.97 -6.88 -9.75
CA GLU A 67 9.40 -6.56 -9.58
C GLU A 67 10.09 -7.56 -8.67
N GLU A 68 11.41 -7.61 -8.72
CA GLU A 68 12.19 -8.42 -7.77
C GLU A 68 12.23 -7.72 -6.41
N HIS A 69 11.86 -8.44 -5.34
CA HIS A 69 11.89 -7.88 -3.99
C HIS A 69 13.35 -7.68 -3.54
N PRO A 70 13.75 -6.47 -3.13
CA PRO A 70 15.16 -6.12 -2.89
C PRO A 70 15.83 -7.01 -1.84
N GLU A 71 15.14 -7.33 -0.73
CA GLU A 71 15.71 -8.18 0.33
C GLU A 71 15.60 -9.69 0.06
N LEU A 72 14.69 -10.12 -0.83
CA LEU A 72 14.34 -11.55 -0.98
C LEU A 72 14.77 -12.14 -2.32
N GLY A 73 15.19 -11.32 -3.28
CA GLY A 73 15.71 -11.77 -4.58
C GLY A 73 14.70 -12.62 -5.37
N ARG A 74 13.40 -12.31 -5.28
CA ARG A 74 12.34 -13.07 -5.96
C ARG A 74 11.18 -12.18 -6.37
N PRO A 75 10.34 -12.58 -7.34
CA PRO A 75 9.32 -11.69 -7.91
C PRO A 75 8.14 -11.43 -6.96
N TRP A 76 7.80 -10.18 -6.71
CA TRP A 76 6.63 -9.75 -5.93
C TRP A 76 5.82 -8.75 -6.75
N TYR A 77 4.53 -8.64 -6.45
CA TYR A 77 3.75 -7.54 -6.98
C TYR A 77 4.04 -6.28 -6.18
N THR A 78 3.96 -5.12 -6.83
CA THR A 78 4.19 -3.84 -6.17
C THR A 78 3.36 -2.73 -6.81
N LEU A 79 3.03 -1.73 -6.01
CA LEU A 79 2.52 -0.45 -6.49
C LEU A 79 3.71 0.39 -6.94
N HIS A 80 3.83 0.59 -8.26
CA HIS A 80 4.99 1.27 -8.83
C HIS A 80 5.11 2.71 -8.27
N PRO A 81 6.31 3.13 -7.84
CA PRO A 81 6.50 4.35 -7.05
C PRO A 81 6.59 5.65 -7.86
N CYS A 82 6.55 5.60 -9.20
CA CYS A 82 6.95 6.73 -10.04
C CYS A 82 6.17 8.04 -9.82
N GLY A 83 4.92 7.98 -9.39
CA GLY A 83 4.12 9.18 -9.08
C GLY A 83 3.95 9.43 -7.58
N THR A 84 4.49 8.57 -6.71
CA THR A 84 4.28 8.65 -5.26
C THR A 84 4.88 9.92 -4.68
N SER A 85 6.04 10.37 -5.17
CA SER A 85 6.73 11.54 -4.62
C SER A 85 5.95 12.84 -4.87
N GLU A 86 5.47 13.02 -6.08
CA GLU A 86 4.68 14.16 -6.55
C GLU A 86 3.35 14.21 -5.82
N TRP A 87 2.71 13.05 -5.69
CA TRP A 87 1.44 12.92 -5.00
C TRP A 87 1.56 13.21 -3.49
N MET A 88 2.59 12.70 -2.82
CA MET A 88 2.85 12.99 -1.41
C MET A 88 3.15 14.47 -1.15
N LYS A 89 3.86 15.13 -2.06
CA LYS A 89 4.04 16.60 -1.98
C LYS A 89 2.70 17.32 -2.02
N LEU A 90 1.79 16.92 -2.92
CA LEU A 90 0.46 17.54 -2.99
C LEU A 90 -0.37 17.32 -1.72
N LEU A 91 -0.30 16.14 -1.12
CA LEU A 91 -1.01 15.85 0.14
C LEU A 91 -0.44 16.62 1.34
N LEU A 92 0.88 16.77 1.42
CA LEU A 92 1.55 17.35 2.59
C LEU A 92 1.73 18.88 2.48
N ASN A 93 1.61 19.45 1.27
CA ASN A 93 1.71 20.89 1.01
C ASN A 93 0.57 21.71 1.65
N SER A 94 -0.35 21.09 2.40
CA SER A 94 -1.50 21.77 2.99
C SER A 94 -1.32 22.30 4.41
N ASP A 95 -0.16 22.17 5.09
CA ASP A 95 0.25 22.96 6.29
C ASP A 95 1.39 22.29 7.07
N THR A 96 2.68 22.50 6.73
CA THR A 96 3.79 22.18 7.65
C THR A 96 5.00 23.10 7.44
N CYS A 97 4.90 24.32 7.98
CA CYS A 97 6.07 25.14 8.30
C CYS A 97 6.22 25.18 9.83
N SER A 98 6.72 24.11 10.42
CA SER A 98 7.24 24.11 11.79
C SER A 98 8.63 23.48 11.80
N VAL A 99 9.64 24.36 11.81
CA VAL A 99 11.05 24.02 11.95
C VAL A 99 11.25 23.51 13.38
N GLY A 100 11.43 22.20 13.56
CA GLY A 100 11.79 21.66 14.88
C GLY A 100 11.58 20.16 15.13
N GLU A 101 10.78 19.45 14.32
CA GLU A 101 10.34 18.09 14.65
C GLU A 101 10.46 17.12 13.45
N ASP A 102 11.70 16.79 13.08
CA ASP A 102 12.00 15.86 11.97
C ASP A 102 11.27 14.50 12.11
N GLY A 103 11.11 14.02 13.34
CA GLY A 103 10.38 12.77 13.63
C GLY A 103 8.87 12.86 13.36
N VAL A 104 8.25 14.01 13.65
CA VAL A 104 6.80 14.22 13.42
C VAL A 104 6.51 14.31 11.93
N LEU A 105 7.39 14.94 11.15
CA LEU A 105 7.28 15.00 9.69
C LEU A 105 7.35 13.61 9.04
N VAL A 106 8.25 12.74 9.50
CA VAL A 106 8.35 11.36 8.99
C VAL A 106 7.11 10.55 9.34
N GLN A 107 6.61 10.65 10.57
CA GLN A 107 5.36 9.98 10.97
C GLN A 107 4.18 10.44 10.12
N LYS A 108 4.02 11.76 9.97
CA LYS A 108 2.99 12.36 9.12
C LYS A 108 3.09 11.87 7.68
N TYR A 109 4.30 11.82 7.11
CA TYR A 109 4.52 11.28 5.77
C TYR A 109 4.05 9.82 5.66
N LEU A 110 4.51 8.94 6.58
CA LEU A 110 4.19 7.51 6.53
C LEU A 110 2.71 7.24 6.76
N VAL A 111 2.07 7.93 7.70
CA VAL A 111 0.63 7.83 7.96
C VAL A 111 -0.16 8.31 6.75
N SER A 112 0.17 9.47 6.19
CA SER A 112 -0.50 9.98 4.98
C SER A 112 -0.34 9.03 3.80
N TRP A 113 0.87 8.52 3.55
CA TRP A 113 1.11 7.54 2.49
C TRP A 113 0.30 6.25 2.69
N PHE A 114 0.37 5.67 3.89
CA PHE A 114 -0.30 4.41 4.20
C PHE A 114 -1.82 4.55 4.22
N SER A 115 -2.35 5.74 4.55
CA SER A 115 -3.79 5.99 4.53
C SER A 115 -4.43 5.80 3.17
N VAL A 116 -3.64 5.88 2.09
CA VAL A 116 -4.14 5.69 0.73
C VAL A 116 -3.70 4.35 0.17
N VAL A 117 -2.43 3.98 0.36
CA VAL A 117 -1.92 2.68 -0.09
C VAL A 117 -2.61 1.52 0.63
N GLY A 118 -2.83 1.63 1.94
CA GLY A 118 -3.48 0.60 2.75
C GLY A 118 -4.94 0.35 2.35
N GLN A 119 -5.65 1.39 1.90
CA GLN A 119 -7.05 1.24 1.43
C GLN A 119 -7.15 0.30 0.23
N VAL A 120 -6.13 0.25 -0.64
CA VAL A 120 -6.09 -0.69 -1.78
C VAL A 120 -6.30 -2.12 -1.32
N PHE A 121 -5.75 -2.49 -0.16
CA PHE A 121 -5.81 -3.82 0.43
C PHE A 121 -6.91 -3.95 1.51
N GLY A 122 -7.82 -2.98 1.59
CA GLY A 122 -8.86 -2.95 2.63
C GLY A 122 -8.35 -2.70 4.04
N ILE A 123 -7.08 -2.30 4.20
CA ILE A 123 -6.48 -1.98 5.49
C ILE A 123 -6.91 -0.58 5.89
N LYS A 124 -7.64 -0.49 7.00
CA LYS A 124 -8.05 0.78 7.59
C LYS A 124 -7.08 1.15 8.70
N LEU A 125 -6.60 2.39 8.67
CA LEU A 125 -5.85 2.96 9.78
C LEU A 125 -6.78 3.17 10.98
N PRO A 126 -6.35 2.81 12.20
CA PRO A 126 -7.04 3.20 13.42
C PRO A 126 -7.13 4.73 13.51
N PHE A 127 -8.27 5.23 14.02
CA PHE A 127 -8.50 6.67 14.18
C PHE A 127 -7.41 7.36 14.99
N GLU A 128 -6.84 6.66 15.98
CA GLU A 128 -5.76 7.12 16.84
C GLU A 128 -4.53 7.61 16.05
N MET A 129 -4.26 7.01 14.88
CA MET A 129 -3.13 7.38 14.03
C MET A 129 -3.38 8.65 13.20
N HIS A 130 -4.61 9.17 13.20
CA HIS A 130 -4.98 10.42 12.55
C HIS A 130 -5.02 11.63 13.49
N THR A 131 -4.90 11.39 14.81
CA THR A 131 -5.09 12.41 15.85
C THR A 131 -3.93 13.41 15.94
N ASP A 132 -2.78 13.08 15.34
CA ASP A 132 -1.56 13.91 15.32
C ASP A 132 -1.24 14.49 13.92
N LEU A 133 -2.21 14.46 12.98
CA LEU A 133 -2.07 15.00 11.61
C LEU A 133 -2.26 16.52 11.53
#